data_AF-A0A7J7RLA6-F1
#
_entry.id   AF-A0A7J7RLA6-F1
#
_cell.length_a   1.000
_cell.length_b   1.000
_cell.length_c   1.000
_cell.angle_alpha   90.00
_cell.angle_beta   90.00
_cell.angle_gamma   90.00
#
_symmetry.space_group_name_H-M   'P 1'
#
loop_
_entity.id
_entity.type
_entity.pdbx_description
1 polymer ?
#
loop_
_entity_poly.entity_id
_entity_poly.type
_entity_poly.pdbx_seq_one_letter_code
_entity_poly.pdbx_strand_id
1 'polypeptide(L)'
;MGLLSDPVRRRALVRLVLRLNAPLCVLSYAAGIAWFLALAFPPLTQRTYMSENAMGSTMVEEQFAGGDRARAFARDFAAQRRKLGALPVAWLERTMRAVGLEVYTQSFSRTLPFPDETHERYMVSGTNVYGILRAPRAASTESLVLTVPCGPDSPNSQAVGLLLALAAHFRGQIYWAKDIIFLVTEHDLLGTEAWLEAYHDVNVTGAAHSPLPQACSRPLCRAGLGPSRQPWPWS
;
A
#
# COMPACT_ATOMS: atom_id res chain seq x y z
N MET A 1 -40.67 10.83 -34.16
CA MET A 1 -39.62 10.45 -35.12
C MET A 1 -39.98 10.87 -36.56
N GLY A 2 -40.32 12.15 -36.82
CA GLY A 2 -40.76 12.60 -38.15
C GLY A 2 -40.30 14.01 -38.54
N LEU A 3 -39.45 14.66 -37.74
CA LEU A 3 -38.99 16.03 -38.00
C LEU A 3 -37.73 16.09 -38.89
N LEU A 4 -37.04 14.95 -39.08
CA LEU A 4 -35.77 14.86 -39.83
C LEU A 4 -35.89 14.14 -41.19
N SER A 5 -37.02 13.48 -41.49
CA SER A 5 -37.22 12.73 -42.75
C SER A 5 -37.86 13.55 -43.88
N ASP A 6 -38.32 14.78 -43.63
CA ASP A 6 -38.94 15.62 -44.66
C ASP A 6 -37.89 16.44 -45.44
N PRO A 7 -37.66 16.17 -46.74
CA PRO A 7 -36.60 16.81 -47.51
C PRO A 7 -36.82 18.31 -47.71
N VAL A 8 -38.07 18.77 -47.71
CA VAL A 8 -38.44 20.19 -47.87
C VAL A 8 -38.19 20.97 -46.58
N ARG A 9 -38.61 20.44 -45.42
CA ARG A 9 -38.37 21.05 -44.11
C ARG A 9 -36.89 21.05 -43.74
N ARG A 10 -36.15 19.99 -44.10
CA ARG A 10 -34.69 19.94 -43.96
C ARG A 10 -34.00 21.04 -44.76
N ARG A 11 -34.39 21.29 -46.01
CA ARG A 11 -33.83 22.39 -46.82
C ARG A 11 -34.16 23.77 -46.25
N ALA A 12 -35.32 23.94 -45.61
CA ALA A 12 -35.68 25.19 -44.94
C ALA A 12 -34.84 25.42 -43.67
N LEU A 13 -34.69 24.39 -42.83
CA LEU A 13 -33.85 24.43 -41.63
C LEU A 13 -32.37 24.63 -41.97
N VAL A 14 -31.85 23.92 -42.98
CA VAL A 14 -30.47 24.10 -43.45
C VAL A 14 -30.25 25.53 -43.97
N ARG A 15 -31.20 26.10 -44.72
CA ARG A 15 -31.11 27.50 -45.15
C ARG A 15 -31.22 28.50 -43.99
N LEU A 16 -32.03 28.20 -42.97
CA LEU A 16 -32.15 29.01 -41.76
C LEU A 16 -30.83 28.99 -40.97
N VAL A 17 -30.26 27.80 -40.73
CA VAL A 17 -28.97 27.63 -40.05
C VAL A 17 -27.83 28.28 -40.83
N LEU A 18 -27.81 28.17 -42.17
CA LEU A 18 -26.81 28.85 -43.00
C LEU A 18 -26.95 30.37 -42.96
N ARG A 19 -28.18 30.91 -42.88
CA ARG A 19 -28.40 32.36 -42.70
C ARG A 19 -28.01 32.85 -41.31
N LEU A 20 -28.25 32.03 -40.28
CA LEU A 20 -27.90 32.32 -38.89
C LEU A 20 -26.50 31.84 -38.51
N ASN A 21 -25.69 31.37 -39.47
CA ASN A 21 -24.38 30.79 -39.19
C ASN A 21 -23.43 31.80 -38.54
N ALA A 22 -23.31 32.99 -39.12
CA ALA A 22 -22.46 34.06 -38.58
C ALA A 22 -22.85 34.47 -37.14
N PRO A 23 -24.13 34.79 -36.82
CA PRO A 23 -24.49 35.13 -35.44
C PRO A 23 -24.37 33.94 -34.48
N LEU A 24 -24.64 32.70 -34.92
CA LEU A 24 -24.45 31.51 -34.08
C LEU A 24 -22.98 31.27 -33.74
N CYS A 25 -22.06 31.45 -34.70
CA CYS A 25 -20.62 31.36 -34.44
C CYS A 25 -20.12 32.45 -33.49
N VAL A 26 -20.60 33.68 -33.64
CA VAL A 26 -20.20 34.78 -32.74
C VAL A 26 -20.77 34.55 -31.33
N LEU A 27 -22.02 34.11 -31.22
CA LEU A 27 -22.64 33.79 -29.93
C LEU A 27 -21.96 32.61 -29.24
N SER A 28 -21.62 31.54 -29.97
CA SER A 28 -20.91 30.39 -29.39
C SER A 28 -19.49 30.76 -28.95
N TYR A 29 -18.80 31.61 -29.71
CA TYR A 29 -17.50 32.13 -29.35
C TYR A 29 -17.55 33.02 -28.10
N ALA A 30 -18.52 33.94 -28.04
CA ALA A 30 -18.74 34.78 -26.87
C ALA A 30 -19.15 33.96 -25.63
N ALA A 31 -19.99 32.95 -25.80
CA ALA A 31 -20.35 32.02 -24.73
C ALA A 31 -19.13 31.23 -24.23
N GLY A 32 -18.24 30.80 -25.13
CA GLY A 32 -16.97 30.15 -24.79
C GLY A 32 -16.04 31.06 -23.97
N ILE A 33 -15.88 32.31 -24.38
CA ILE A 33 -15.09 33.30 -23.63
C ILE A 33 -15.71 33.58 -22.25
N ALA A 34 -17.02 33.79 -22.21
CA ALA A 34 -17.73 34.03 -20.95
C ALA A 34 -17.58 32.84 -19.99
N TRP A 35 -17.65 31.61 -20.50
CA TRP A 35 -17.44 30.40 -19.71
C TRP A 35 -15.99 30.26 -19.23
N PHE A 36 -15.02 30.60 -20.07
CA PHE A 36 -13.60 30.58 -19.70
C PHE A 36 -13.30 31.59 -18.58
N LEU A 37 -13.89 32.78 -18.64
CA LEU A 37 -13.81 33.78 -17.57
C LEU A 37 -14.57 33.33 -16.31
N ALA A 38 -15.71 32.67 -16.46
CA ALA A 38 -16.47 32.10 -15.34
C ALA A 38 -15.69 30.99 -14.60
N LEU A 39 -14.84 30.22 -15.29
CA LEU A 39 -13.94 29.26 -14.65
C LEU A 39 -12.88 29.94 -13.75
N ALA A 40 -12.52 31.20 -13.98
CA ALA A 40 -11.61 31.93 -13.11
C ALA A 40 -12.30 32.46 -11.83
N PHE A 41 -13.63 32.43 -11.76
CA PHE A 41 -14.37 32.91 -10.60
C PHE A 41 -14.32 31.89 -9.44
N PRO A 42 -13.86 32.29 -8.23
CA PRO A 42 -13.75 31.43 -7.04
C PRO A 42 -15.00 30.63 -6.64
N PRO A 43 -16.26 31.11 -6.84
CA PRO A 43 -17.45 30.32 -6.50
C PRO A 43 -17.81 29.25 -7.54
N LEU A 44 -17.36 29.37 -8.80
CA LEU A 44 -17.56 28.35 -9.85
C LEU A 44 -16.42 27.33 -9.90
N THR A 45 -15.24 27.71 -9.42
CA THR A 45 -14.17 26.77 -9.09
C THR A 45 -14.52 26.06 -7.79
N GLN A 46 -15.42 25.07 -7.90
CA GLN A 46 -15.50 23.99 -6.91
C GLN A 46 -14.07 23.59 -6.57
N ARG A 47 -13.69 23.68 -5.28
CA ARG A 47 -12.34 23.37 -4.78
C ARG A 47 -11.85 22.10 -5.47
N THR A 48 -11.07 22.25 -6.53
CA THR A 48 -10.56 21.11 -7.29
C THR A 48 -9.53 20.49 -6.39
N TYR A 49 -9.98 19.50 -5.62
CA TYR A 49 -9.10 18.62 -4.88
C TYR A 49 -8.27 17.89 -5.93
N MET A 50 -7.09 18.43 -6.21
CA MET A 50 -6.07 17.74 -6.99
C MET A 50 -5.60 16.59 -6.11
N SER A 51 -6.11 15.39 -6.42
CA SER A 51 -5.64 14.17 -5.78
C SER A 51 -4.14 14.02 -6.06
N GLU A 52 -3.36 13.72 -5.03
CA GLU A 52 -1.95 13.36 -5.16
C GLU A 52 -1.76 12.22 -6.18
N ASN A 53 -2.71 11.28 -6.23
CA ASN A 53 -2.74 10.18 -7.19
C ASN A 53 -2.92 10.65 -8.65
N ALA A 54 -3.39 11.88 -8.88
CA ALA A 54 -3.53 12.46 -10.22
C ALA A 54 -2.27 13.18 -10.71
N MET A 55 -1.35 13.57 -9.81
CA MET A 55 -0.05 14.18 -10.17
C MET A 55 1.05 13.13 -10.42
N GLY A 56 0.86 11.89 -9.97
CA GLY A 56 1.84 10.80 -10.09
C GLY A 56 2.11 10.27 -11.51
N SER A 57 1.37 10.71 -12.53
CA SER A 57 1.53 10.22 -13.92
C SER A 57 2.88 10.58 -14.57
N THR A 58 3.65 11.51 -13.99
CA THR A 58 4.99 11.91 -14.45
C THR A 58 6.13 11.35 -13.59
N MET A 59 5.82 10.63 -12.51
CA MET A 59 6.78 10.00 -11.61
C MET A 59 6.58 8.48 -11.58
N VAL A 60 6.48 7.89 -12.77
CA VAL A 60 6.38 6.43 -12.92
C VAL A 60 7.71 5.93 -13.50
N GLU A 61 8.50 5.30 -12.64
CA GLU A 61 9.56 4.41 -13.12
C GLU A 61 8.85 3.13 -13.60
N GLU A 62 8.63 3.01 -14.91
CA GLU A 62 7.84 1.90 -15.50
C GLU A 62 8.52 0.53 -15.35
N GLN A 63 9.82 0.52 -15.03
CA GLN A 63 10.63 -0.69 -15.07
C GLN A 63 11.34 -0.95 -13.74
N PHE A 64 10.97 -2.04 -13.08
CA PHE A 64 11.73 -2.59 -11.97
C PHE A 64 12.96 -3.35 -12.50
N ALA A 65 14.10 -2.66 -12.64
CA ALA A 65 15.37 -3.25 -13.07
C ALA A 65 16.01 -4.19 -12.02
N GLY A 66 15.33 -4.48 -10.90
CA GLY A 66 15.85 -5.28 -9.78
C GLY A 66 15.72 -6.80 -9.95
N GLY A 67 15.33 -7.30 -11.13
CA GLY A 67 15.04 -8.73 -11.35
C GLY A 67 16.22 -9.67 -11.07
N ASP A 68 17.43 -9.31 -11.49
CA ASP A 68 18.61 -10.15 -11.26
C ASP A 68 19.01 -10.21 -9.78
N ARG A 69 18.89 -9.09 -9.07
CA ARG A 69 19.07 -9.04 -7.61
C ARG A 69 18.04 -9.89 -6.88
N ALA A 70 16.78 -9.85 -7.32
CA ALA A 70 15.71 -10.69 -6.77
C ALA A 70 16.03 -12.18 -6.93
N ARG A 71 16.51 -12.58 -8.10
CA ARG A 71 16.92 -13.97 -8.37
C ARG A 71 18.13 -14.39 -7.53
N ALA A 72 19.10 -13.50 -7.33
CA ALA A 72 20.25 -13.77 -6.47
C ALA A 72 19.82 -14.00 -5.02
N PHE A 73 19.02 -13.08 -4.44
CA PHE A 73 18.49 -13.25 -3.09
C PHE A 73 17.63 -14.51 -2.95
N ALA A 74 16.83 -14.84 -3.96
CA ALA A 74 16.03 -16.06 -3.96
C ALA A 74 16.88 -17.34 -3.91
N ARG A 75 18.01 -17.35 -4.64
CA ARG A 75 18.97 -18.49 -4.64
C ARG A 75 19.65 -18.62 -3.28
N ASP A 76 20.11 -17.51 -2.71
CA ASP A 76 20.78 -17.51 -1.40
C ASP A 76 19.84 -17.95 -0.29
N PHE A 77 18.59 -17.45 -0.30
CA PHE A 77 17.55 -17.86 0.63
C PHE A 77 17.23 -19.36 0.50
N ALA A 78 17.06 -19.85 -0.73
CA ALA A 78 16.80 -21.27 -0.98
C ALA A 78 17.97 -22.16 -0.50
N ALA A 79 19.21 -21.74 -0.72
CA ALA A 79 20.39 -22.46 -0.25
C ALA A 79 20.46 -22.51 1.28
N GLN A 80 20.17 -21.40 1.96
CA GLN A 80 20.19 -21.34 3.41
C GLN A 80 19.04 -22.14 4.04
N ARG A 81 17.86 -22.10 3.43
CA ARG A 81 16.72 -22.90 3.86
C ARG A 81 16.97 -24.39 3.71
N ARG A 82 17.60 -24.84 2.62
CA ARG A 82 18.00 -26.26 2.44
C ARG A 82 18.97 -26.74 3.53
N LYS A 83 19.84 -25.87 4.04
CA LYS A 83 20.79 -26.22 5.11
C LYS A 83 20.12 -26.36 6.48
N LEU A 84 19.15 -25.49 6.78
CA LEU A 84 18.49 -25.42 8.09
C LEU A 84 17.23 -26.29 8.19
N GLY A 85 16.56 -26.57 7.08
CA GLY A 85 15.25 -27.24 7.06
C GLY A 85 14.08 -26.36 7.52
N ALA A 86 14.35 -25.20 8.14
CA ALA A 86 13.37 -24.24 8.63
C ALA A 86 13.61 -22.83 8.06
N LEU A 87 12.79 -21.86 8.45
CA LEU A 87 12.94 -20.46 8.05
C LEU A 87 14.32 -19.91 8.53
N PRO A 88 15.18 -19.39 7.65
CA PRO A 88 16.51 -18.93 8.02
C PRO A 88 16.47 -17.50 8.62
N VAL A 89 15.93 -17.38 9.84
CA VAL A 89 15.71 -16.10 10.55
C VAL A 89 16.99 -15.26 10.63
N ALA A 90 18.09 -15.83 11.10
CA ALA A 90 19.36 -15.10 11.29
C ALA A 90 19.97 -14.60 9.97
N TRP A 91 19.72 -15.28 8.85
CA TRP A 91 20.15 -14.80 7.53
C TRP A 91 19.27 -13.65 7.07
N LEU A 92 17.94 -13.81 7.21
CA LEU A 92 16.98 -12.79 6.80
C LEU A 92 17.18 -11.48 7.57
N GLU A 93 17.41 -11.58 8.87
CA GLU A 93 17.70 -10.46 9.76
C GLU A 93 18.94 -9.68 9.32
N ARG A 94 20.04 -10.39 8.99
CA ARG A 94 21.28 -9.77 8.47
C ARG A 94 21.05 -9.13 7.11
N THR A 95 20.37 -9.81 6.19
CA THR A 95 20.13 -9.32 4.83
C THR A 95 19.23 -8.08 4.84
N MET A 96 18.13 -8.10 5.61
CA MET A 96 17.23 -6.95 5.73
C MET A 96 17.92 -5.74 6.40
N ARG A 97 18.78 -5.96 7.40
CA ARG A 97 19.61 -4.88 7.97
C ARG A 97 20.62 -4.32 6.97
N ALA A 98 21.27 -5.18 6.18
CA ALA A 98 22.21 -4.75 5.15
C ALA A 98 21.54 -3.90 4.07
N VAL A 99 20.25 -4.16 3.79
CA VAL A 99 19.40 -3.33 2.92
C VAL A 99 19.06 -1.97 3.59
N GLY A 100 19.18 -1.86 4.92
CA GLY A 100 18.92 -0.63 5.67
C GLY A 100 17.52 -0.54 6.26
N LEU A 101 16.87 -1.68 6.52
CA LEU A 101 15.58 -1.77 7.21
C LEU A 101 15.76 -1.89 8.74
N GLU A 102 14.77 -1.44 9.50
CA GLU A 102 14.65 -1.74 10.93
C GLU A 102 14.05 -3.15 11.09
N VAL A 103 14.85 -4.13 11.51
CA VAL A 103 14.43 -5.54 11.52
C VAL A 103 14.07 -6.03 12.91
N TYR A 104 12.99 -6.77 12.98
CA TYR A 104 12.44 -7.36 14.19
C TYR A 104 11.99 -8.80 13.93
N THR A 105 11.99 -9.59 14.98
CA THR A 105 11.58 -11.00 14.96
C THR A 105 10.49 -11.22 16.00
N GLN A 106 9.46 -11.96 15.63
CA GLN A 106 8.34 -12.27 16.51
C GLN A 106 8.16 -13.79 16.55
N SER A 107 8.33 -14.38 17.73
CA SER A 107 7.99 -15.78 17.96
C SER A 107 6.52 -15.88 18.32
N PHE A 108 5.80 -16.82 17.69
CA PHE A 108 4.41 -17.10 18.00
C PHE A 108 4.16 -18.60 18.17
N SER A 109 3.17 -18.93 18.98
CA SER A 109 2.68 -20.28 19.15
C SER A 109 1.17 -20.28 19.32
N ARG A 110 0.50 -21.18 18.60
CA ARG A 110 -0.96 -21.31 18.64
C ARG A 110 -1.35 -22.77 18.71
N THR A 111 -2.26 -23.06 19.63
CA THR A 111 -2.94 -24.36 19.69
C THR A 111 -4.17 -24.29 18.80
N LEU A 112 -4.19 -25.06 17.71
CA LEU A 112 -5.37 -25.13 16.85
C LEU A 112 -6.49 -25.90 17.58
N PRO A 113 -7.74 -25.44 17.49
CA PRO A 113 -8.88 -26.06 18.18
C PRO A 113 -9.35 -27.37 17.51
N PHE A 114 -8.88 -27.65 16.29
CA PHE A 114 -9.25 -28.85 15.53
C PHE A 114 -8.24 -29.98 15.79
N PRO A 115 -8.69 -31.15 16.29
CA PRO A 115 -7.85 -32.33 16.38
C PRO A 115 -7.59 -32.88 14.98
N ASP A 116 -6.31 -32.98 14.60
CA ASP A 116 -5.90 -33.80 13.46
C ASP A 116 -5.88 -35.28 13.89
N GLU A 117 -6.01 -36.23 12.96
CA GLU A 117 -6.29 -37.66 13.24
C GLU A 117 -5.26 -38.36 14.17
N THR A 118 -4.16 -37.70 14.51
CA THR A 118 -3.07 -38.22 15.34
C THR A 118 -2.80 -37.45 16.64
N HIS A 119 -3.31 -36.22 16.83
CA HIS A 119 -3.00 -35.41 18.02
C HIS A 119 -4.21 -34.56 18.49
N GLU A 120 -4.60 -34.70 19.76
CA GLU A 120 -5.74 -34.00 20.39
C GLU A 120 -5.60 -32.46 20.41
N ARG A 121 -4.37 -31.92 20.29
CA ARG A 121 -4.08 -30.49 20.14
C ARG A 121 -2.83 -30.29 19.29
N TYR A 122 -2.99 -29.87 18.04
CA TYR A 122 -1.86 -29.51 17.20
C TYR A 122 -1.36 -28.11 17.56
N MET A 123 -0.18 -28.04 18.19
CA MET A 123 0.49 -26.78 18.54
C MET A 123 1.41 -26.37 17.40
N VAL A 124 1.03 -25.31 16.69
CA VAL A 124 1.86 -24.71 15.64
C VAL A 124 2.69 -23.62 16.28
N SER A 125 4.00 -23.73 16.15
CA SER A 125 4.93 -22.67 16.54
C SER A 125 5.70 -22.20 15.31
N GLY A 126 6.03 -20.91 15.29
CA GLY A 126 6.76 -20.31 14.18
C GLY A 126 7.39 -18.99 14.57
N THR A 127 8.28 -18.50 13.71
CA THR A 127 8.92 -17.20 13.87
C THR A 127 8.65 -16.35 12.65
N ASN A 128 8.00 -15.21 12.85
CA ASN A 128 7.86 -14.17 11.84
C ASN A 128 9.06 -13.24 11.89
N VAL A 129 9.48 -12.75 10.73
CA VAL A 129 10.53 -11.75 10.61
C VAL A 129 9.97 -10.59 9.80
N TYR A 130 10.10 -9.37 10.31
CA TYR A 130 9.65 -8.20 9.59
C TYR A 130 10.69 -7.08 9.62
N GLY A 131 10.78 -6.36 8.52
CA GLY A 131 11.60 -5.17 8.36
C GLY A 131 10.74 -3.94 8.10
N ILE A 132 10.96 -2.87 8.83
CA ILE A 132 10.26 -1.59 8.63
C ILE A 132 11.16 -0.64 7.86
N LEU A 133 10.65 -0.11 6.77
CA LEU A 133 11.17 1.06 6.07
C LEU A 133 10.36 2.29 6.51
N ARG A 134 10.99 3.19 7.24
CA ARG A 134 10.37 4.43 7.70
C ARG A 134 10.27 5.46 6.57
N ALA A 135 9.09 6.05 6.40
CA ALA A 135 8.91 7.15 5.48
C ALA A 135 9.63 8.40 5.99
N PRO A 136 10.41 9.09 5.13
CA PRO A 136 11.12 10.29 5.54
C PRO A 136 10.19 11.49 5.77
N ARG A 137 9.03 11.55 5.11
CA ARG A 137 8.23 12.79 4.97
C ARG A 137 6.98 12.90 5.84
N ALA A 138 6.47 11.83 6.43
CA ALA A 138 5.15 11.86 7.10
C ALA A 138 5.10 11.14 8.46
N ALA A 139 3.98 11.32 9.16
CA ALA A 139 3.70 10.66 10.42
C ALA A 139 3.39 9.17 10.20
N SER A 140 3.93 8.32 11.06
CA SER A 140 3.81 6.85 11.04
C SER A 140 2.45 6.36 11.57
N THR A 141 1.35 6.96 11.08
CA THR A 141 -0.02 6.58 11.52
C THR A 141 -0.66 5.53 10.61
N GLU A 142 -0.13 5.36 9.40
CA GLU A 142 -0.58 4.37 8.43
C GLU A 142 0.64 3.75 7.77
N SER A 143 0.55 2.46 7.46
CA SER A 143 1.63 1.68 6.89
C SER A 143 1.13 0.72 5.81
N LEU A 144 1.96 0.48 4.80
CA LEU A 144 1.75 -0.57 3.80
C LEU A 144 2.48 -1.82 4.24
N VAL A 145 1.79 -2.96 4.31
CA VAL A 145 2.41 -4.25 4.65
C VAL A 145 2.52 -5.11 3.40
N LEU A 146 3.74 -5.58 3.11
CA LEU A 146 4.03 -6.53 2.04
C LEU A 146 4.41 -7.86 2.69
N THR A 147 3.52 -8.84 2.57
CA THR A 147 3.69 -10.16 3.21
C THR A 147 4.19 -11.19 2.20
N VAL A 148 5.12 -12.03 2.63
CA VAL A 148 5.54 -13.21 1.89
C VAL A 148 5.44 -14.43 2.82
N PRO A 149 4.50 -15.34 2.54
CA PRO A 149 4.38 -16.54 3.33
C PRO A 149 5.45 -17.55 2.94
N CYS A 150 6.07 -18.17 3.93
CA CYS A 150 7.17 -19.09 3.76
C CYS A 150 6.96 -20.32 4.65
N GLY A 151 5.91 -21.10 4.33
CA GLY A 151 5.59 -22.34 5.05
C GLY A 151 6.53 -23.51 4.72
N PRO A 152 6.51 -24.60 5.51
CA PRO A 152 7.37 -25.78 5.34
C PRO A 152 7.17 -26.44 3.97
N ASP A 153 5.93 -26.60 3.51
CA ASP A 153 5.59 -27.31 2.26
C ASP A 153 5.79 -26.44 1.01
N SER A 154 5.64 -25.11 1.14
CA SER A 154 5.71 -24.16 0.03
C SER A 154 6.83 -23.13 0.24
N PRO A 155 8.09 -23.47 -0.09
CA PRO A 155 9.20 -22.53 -0.03
C PRO A 155 9.11 -21.47 -1.13
N ASN A 156 8.42 -20.37 -0.84
CA ASN A 156 8.29 -19.20 -1.70
C ASN A 156 9.59 -18.36 -1.77
N SER A 157 10.71 -19.01 -2.09
CA SER A 157 12.04 -18.40 -2.12
C SER A 157 12.14 -17.26 -3.14
N GLN A 158 11.44 -17.38 -4.27
CA GLN A 158 11.38 -16.33 -5.29
C GLN A 158 10.65 -15.08 -4.78
N ALA A 159 9.56 -15.25 -4.04
CA ALA A 159 8.82 -14.14 -3.45
C ALA A 159 9.65 -13.42 -2.38
N VAL A 160 10.38 -14.16 -1.54
CA VAL A 160 11.30 -13.57 -0.55
C VAL A 160 12.42 -12.79 -1.25
N GLY A 161 12.99 -13.35 -2.32
CA GLY A 161 14.01 -12.66 -3.11
C GLY A 161 13.49 -11.37 -3.75
N LEU A 162 12.28 -11.39 -4.30
CA LEU A 162 11.62 -10.21 -4.85
C LEU A 162 11.35 -9.16 -3.77
N LEU A 163 10.83 -9.57 -2.61
CA LEU A 163 10.57 -8.69 -1.47
C LEU A 163 11.85 -7.99 -1.00
N LEU A 164 12.97 -8.70 -0.90
CA LEU A 164 14.26 -8.11 -0.52
C LEU A 164 14.81 -7.15 -1.58
N ALA A 165 14.70 -7.50 -2.87
CA ALA A 165 15.12 -6.62 -3.96
C ALA A 165 14.27 -5.35 -4.03
N LEU A 166 12.97 -5.48 -3.78
CA LEU A 166 12.03 -4.37 -3.76
C LEU A 166 12.27 -3.47 -2.54
N ALA A 167 12.57 -4.05 -1.36
CA ALA A 167 12.99 -3.28 -0.20
C ALA A 167 14.26 -2.47 -0.46
N ALA A 168 15.25 -3.06 -1.14
CA ALA A 168 16.47 -2.36 -1.53
C ALA A 168 16.21 -1.24 -2.53
N HIS A 169 15.27 -1.44 -3.46
CA HIS A 169 14.84 -0.39 -4.38
C HIS A 169 14.13 0.74 -3.63
N PHE A 170 13.17 0.41 -2.75
CA PHE A 170 12.38 1.38 -1.99
C PHE A 170 13.23 2.22 -1.05
N ARG A 171 14.29 1.65 -0.48
CA ARG A 171 15.24 2.38 0.38
C ARG A 171 15.92 3.56 -0.33
N GLY A 172 16.13 3.45 -1.64
CA GLY A 172 16.73 4.51 -2.46
C GLY A 172 15.76 5.62 -2.85
N GLN A 173 14.46 5.43 -2.65
CA GLN A 173 13.43 6.37 -3.07
C GLN A 173 13.01 7.28 -1.91
N ILE A 174 12.95 8.59 -2.15
CA ILE A 174 12.68 9.61 -1.13
C ILE A 174 11.22 10.10 -1.10
N TYR A 175 10.36 9.57 -1.97
CA TYR A 175 8.98 10.02 -2.14
C TYR A 175 7.97 9.27 -1.25
N TRP A 176 8.39 8.29 -0.46
CA TRP A 176 7.46 7.54 0.38
C TRP A 176 6.83 8.42 1.47
N ALA A 177 5.51 8.48 1.45
CA ALA A 177 4.71 9.20 2.44
C ALA A 177 4.25 8.31 3.61
N LYS A 178 4.39 6.99 3.51
CA LYS A 178 3.90 6.02 4.51
C LYS A 178 4.97 4.98 4.80
N ASP A 179 4.97 4.46 6.02
CA ASP A 179 5.91 3.40 6.41
C ASP A 179 5.58 2.12 5.64
N ILE A 180 6.61 1.38 5.23
CA ILE A 180 6.45 0.12 4.48
C ILE A 180 7.04 -1.00 5.32
N ILE A 181 6.22 -1.99 5.63
CA ILE A 181 6.58 -3.15 6.44
C ILE A 181 6.71 -4.35 5.52
N PHE A 182 7.89 -4.94 5.50
CA PHE A 182 8.19 -6.16 4.77
C PHE A 182 8.11 -7.33 5.75
N LEU A 183 7.07 -8.15 5.66
CA LEU A 183 6.80 -9.25 6.59
C LEU A 183 7.04 -10.59 5.88
N VAL A 184 7.90 -11.42 6.46
CA VAL A 184 8.09 -12.82 6.06
C VAL A 184 7.54 -13.69 7.17
N THR A 185 6.48 -14.43 6.88
CA THR A 185 5.79 -15.25 7.86
C THR A 185 6.13 -16.72 7.72
N GLU A 186 6.24 -17.38 8.87
CA GLU A 186 6.17 -18.84 8.92
C GLU A 186 4.70 -19.25 9.04
N HIS A 187 4.28 -20.32 8.38
CA HIS A 187 2.87 -20.79 8.40
C HIS A 187 1.82 -19.80 7.85
N ASP A 188 2.14 -19.08 6.77
CA ASP A 188 1.25 -18.24 5.95
C ASP A 188 0.20 -17.42 6.72
N LEU A 189 -1.03 -17.93 6.84
CA LEU A 189 -2.15 -17.27 7.50
C LEU A 189 -1.95 -17.15 9.01
N LEU A 190 -1.45 -18.20 9.67
CA LEU A 190 -1.28 -18.24 11.13
C LEU A 190 -0.21 -17.24 11.58
N GLY A 191 0.89 -17.18 10.84
CA GLY A 191 1.95 -16.20 11.11
C GLY A 191 1.45 -14.77 10.87
N THR A 192 0.70 -14.53 9.80
CA THR A 192 0.19 -13.18 9.50
C THR A 192 -0.81 -12.70 10.53
N GLU A 193 -1.72 -13.58 10.97
CA GLU A 193 -2.70 -13.28 12.02
C GLU A 193 -2.03 -12.96 13.36
N ALA A 194 -1.08 -13.80 13.81
CA ALA A 194 -0.34 -13.56 15.05
C ALA A 194 0.48 -12.25 15.03
N TRP A 195 0.98 -11.86 13.84
CA TRP A 195 1.64 -10.57 13.68
C TRP A 195 0.64 -9.40 13.74
N LEU A 196 -0.50 -9.53 13.07
CA LEU A 196 -1.54 -8.49 13.02
C LEU A 196 -2.14 -8.22 14.40
N GLU A 197 -2.42 -9.28 15.15
CA GLU A 197 -2.88 -9.22 16.55
C GLU A 197 -1.91 -8.45 17.43
N ALA A 198 -0.62 -8.79 17.35
CA ALA A 198 0.43 -8.12 18.11
C ALA A 198 0.66 -6.67 17.67
N TYR A 199 0.42 -6.35 16.39
CA TYR A 199 0.54 -4.99 15.85
C TYR A 199 -0.58 -4.07 16.34
N HIS A 200 -1.79 -4.60 16.47
CA HIS A 200 -2.97 -3.86 16.97
C HIS A 200 -3.17 -3.97 18.48
N ASP A 201 -2.32 -4.72 19.19
CA ASP A 201 -2.45 -5.01 20.63
C ASP A 201 -3.81 -5.64 20.98
N VAL A 202 -4.29 -6.53 20.11
CA VAL A 202 -5.54 -7.29 20.28
C VAL A 202 -5.24 -8.78 20.33
N ASN A 203 -5.93 -9.52 21.19
CA ASN A 203 -5.77 -10.98 21.30
C ASN A 203 -7.12 -11.66 21.09
N VAL A 204 -7.55 -11.77 19.83
CA VAL A 204 -8.87 -12.30 19.46
C VAL A 204 -8.83 -13.82 19.38
N THR A 205 -7.73 -14.39 18.89
CA THR A 205 -7.59 -15.82 18.64
C THR A 205 -6.86 -16.60 19.72
N GLY A 206 -6.42 -15.93 20.79
CA GLY A 206 -5.71 -16.56 21.89
C GLY A 206 -4.29 -17.03 21.52
N ALA A 207 -3.72 -16.51 20.43
CA ALA A 207 -2.36 -16.85 20.02
C ALA A 207 -1.34 -16.23 20.98
N ALA A 208 -0.43 -17.05 21.51
CA ALA A 208 0.68 -16.54 22.30
C ALA A 208 1.75 -15.99 21.34
N HIS A 209 2.07 -14.71 21.46
CA HIS A 209 3.06 -14.03 20.64
C HIS A 209 3.98 -13.16 21.50
N SER A 210 5.23 -13.01 21.08
CA SER A 210 6.15 -12.06 21.74
C SER A 210 5.69 -10.63 21.48
N PRO A 211 5.80 -9.72 22.47
CA PRO A 211 5.41 -8.31 22.28
C PRO A 211 6.28 -7.68 21.19
N LEU A 212 5.64 -6.92 20.28
CA LEU A 212 6.36 -6.18 19.27
C LEU A 212 6.93 -4.90 19.89
N PRO A 213 8.21 -4.56 19.67
CA PRO A 213 8.69 -3.22 19.97
C PRO A 213 7.86 -2.25 19.13
N GLN A 214 7.09 -1.39 19.82
CA GLN A 214 6.11 -0.52 19.18
C GLN A 214 6.75 0.25 18.03
N ALA A 215 6.17 0.10 16.84
CA ALA A 215 6.62 0.83 15.66
C ALA A 215 6.51 2.36 15.85
N CYS A 216 5.74 2.87 16.82
CA CYS A 216 5.73 4.28 17.21
C CYS A 216 6.86 4.60 18.21
N SER A 217 8.08 4.77 17.72
CA SER A 217 9.20 5.35 18.49
C SER A 217 9.20 6.89 18.44
N ARG A 218 8.29 7.52 17.68
CA ARG A 218 8.11 8.98 17.67
C ARG A 218 7.11 9.45 18.73
N PRO A 219 7.43 10.48 19.54
CA PRO A 219 6.58 10.95 20.64
C PRO A 219 5.20 11.48 20.21
N LEU A 220 4.97 11.79 18.93
CA LEU A 220 3.68 12.27 18.44
C LEU A 220 2.54 11.23 18.48
N CYS A 221 2.82 9.93 18.41
CA CYS A 221 1.75 8.91 18.44
C CYS A 221 1.11 8.76 19.83
N ARG A 222 1.83 9.10 20.92
CA ARG A 222 1.35 8.90 22.29
C ARG A 222 0.14 9.77 22.64
N ALA A 223 -0.18 10.77 21.83
CA ALA A 223 -1.29 11.69 22.06
C ALA A 223 -2.67 11.15 21.61
N GLY A 224 -2.73 10.03 20.88
CA GLY A 224 -3.97 9.58 20.23
C GLY A 224 -4.88 8.62 21.02
N LEU A 225 -4.39 7.99 22.09
CA LEU A 225 -5.12 6.90 22.79
C LEU A 225 -5.13 7.09 24.31
N GLY A 226 -5.57 8.27 24.77
CA GLY A 226 -5.87 8.55 26.18
C GLY A 226 -7.32 9.05 26.34
N PRO A 227 -8.06 8.64 27.39
CA PRO A 227 -9.44 9.08 27.58
C PRO A 227 -9.49 10.52 28.07
N SER A 228 -9.94 11.42 27.19
CA SER A 228 -10.66 12.69 27.44
C SER A 228 -10.11 13.75 28.42
N ARG A 229 -10.22 15.01 27.95
CA ARG A 229 -10.27 16.32 28.64
C ARG A 229 -8.93 16.99 28.98
N GLN A 230 -8.66 18.11 28.31
CA GLN A 230 -8.55 19.49 28.86
C GLN A 230 -8.55 20.47 27.66
N PRO A 231 -9.13 21.67 27.77
CA PRO A 231 -9.33 22.60 26.65
C PRO A 231 -8.07 23.44 26.36
N TRP A 232 -7.86 23.74 25.08
CA TRP A 232 -6.80 24.63 24.61
C TRP A 232 -6.94 26.04 25.21
N PRO A 233 -5.88 26.63 25.80
CA PRO A 233 -5.88 28.05 26.10
C PRO A 233 -5.56 28.83 24.83
N TRP A 234 -6.40 29.81 24.53
CA TRP A 234 -6.11 30.88 23.59
C TRP A 234 -4.98 31.74 24.13
N SER A 235 -4.01 32.08 23.29
CA SER A 235 -3.16 33.27 23.36
C SER A 235 -2.67 33.58 21.95
#